data_AF-A0A7S0KZN4-F1
#
_entry.id   AF-A0A7S0KZN4-F1
#
_cell.length_a   1.000
_cell.length_b   1.000
_cell.length_c   1.000
_cell.angle_alpha   90.00
_cell.angle_beta   90.00
_cell.angle_gamma   90.00
#
_symmetry.space_group_name_H-M   'P 1'
#
loop_
_entity.id
_entity.type
_entity.pdbx_description
1 polymer ?
#
loop_
_entity_poly.entity_id
_entity_poly.type
_entity_poly.pdbx_seq_one_letter_code
_entity_poly.pdbx_strand_id
1 'polypeptide(L)'
;EARLPLDRDVGACCHSACSDCEWRTPGGGYRFDVLKAMQPKWLPCYVERDFADERGSHTTVWSELLFTNGEPIDRSQFEAAFCAMPFQMPMGPKGTLKQEQAMPSAEAVGALWRFLAQDSTSLSVKMMRARLQDMNSDEDRDGAVGEGPDFVAWKDFAKALGAAPFERW
;
A
#
# COMPACT_ATOMS: atom_id res chain seq x y z
N GLU A 1 -21.18 5.42 -28.20
CA GLU A 1 -20.60 4.48 -27.21
C GLU A 1 -19.13 4.25 -27.54
N ALA A 2 -18.22 4.48 -26.59
CA ALA A 2 -16.82 4.13 -26.78
C ALA A 2 -16.64 2.65 -26.41
N ARG A 3 -16.32 1.79 -27.40
CA ARG A 3 -15.96 0.39 -27.14
C ARG A 3 -14.50 0.32 -26.72
N LEU A 4 -14.25 0.00 -25.45
CA LEU A 4 -12.92 -0.36 -24.96
C LEU A 4 -12.49 -1.67 -25.63
N PRO A 5 -11.35 -1.72 -26.32
CA PRO A 5 -10.80 -2.97 -26.84
C PRO A 5 -10.39 -3.87 -25.66
N LEU A 6 -10.92 -5.08 -25.63
CA LEU A 6 -10.54 -6.11 -24.66
C LEU A 6 -9.40 -6.95 -25.25
N ASP A 7 -8.22 -6.83 -24.66
CA ASP A 7 -7.08 -7.72 -24.89
C ASP A 7 -7.28 -9.02 -24.08
N ARG A 8 -6.96 -10.17 -24.67
CA ARG A 8 -7.22 -11.48 -24.06
C ARG A 8 -6.38 -11.73 -22.80
N ASP A 9 -5.22 -11.09 -22.69
CA ASP A 9 -4.24 -11.35 -21.64
C ASP A 9 -4.36 -10.36 -20.47
N VAL A 10 -4.91 -9.16 -20.69
CA VAL A 10 -5.04 -8.11 -19.66
C VAL A 10 -6.43 -7.49 -19.53
N GLY A 11 -7.42 -7.91 -20.33
CA GLY A 11 -8.76 -7.33 -20.30
C GLY A 11 -8.81 -5.96 -20.96
N ALA A 12 -9.32 -4.93 -20.29
CA ALA A 12 -9.50 -3.60 -20.87
C ALA A 12 -8.16 -2.87 -21.07
N CYS A 13 -7.65 -2.85 -22.30
CA CYS A 13 -6.44 -2.10 -22.64
C CYS A 13 -6.78 -0.60 -22.77
N CYS A 14 -6.32 0.21 -21.83
CA CYS A 14 -6.48 1.67 -21.83
C CYS A 14 -5.64 2.38 -22.91
N HIS A 15 -4.72 1.68 -23.57
CA HIS A 15 -3.75 2.27 -24.50
C HIS A 15 -3.94 1.86 -25.96
N SER A 16 -5.18 1.49 -26.33
CA SER A 16 -5.55 1.00 -27.67
C SER A 16 -4.87 -0.35 -27.96
N ALA A 17 -5.63 -1.36 -28.38
CA ALA A 17 -5.15 -2.72 -28.65
C ALA A 17 -4.21 -2.82 -29.88
N CYS A 18 -3.14 -2.02 -29.90
CA CYS A 18 -2.19 -1.91 -30.99
C CYS A 18 -1.05 -2.93 -30.80
N SER A 19 -0.70 -3.63 -31.88
CA SER A 19 0.36 -4.63 -31.94
C SER A 19 1.78 -4.04 -31.86
N ASP A 20 1.92 -2.73 -32.09
CA ASP A 20 3.16 -1.95 -32.12
C ASP A 20 3.31 -1.03 -30.91
N CYS A 21 2.51 -1.24 -29.87
CA CYS A 21 2.62 -0.50 -28.63
C CYS A 21 4.04 -0.69 -28.04
N GLU A 22 4.78 0.40 -27.88
CA GLU A 22 6.13 0.42 -27.28
C GLU A 22 6.18 -0.22 -25.88
N TRP A 23 5.01 -0.32 -25.26
CA TRP A 23 4.78 -0.95 -23.97
C TRP A 23 4.52 -2.46 -24.04
N ARG A 24 4.59 -3.12 -25.20
CA ARG A 24 4.55 -4.59 -25.34
C ARG A 24 5.95 -5.21 -25.36
N THR A 25 6.07 -6.44 -24.86
CA THR A 25 7.29 -7.25 -25.00
C THR A 25 7.31 -7.96 -26.35
N PRO A 26 8.49 -8.24 -26.94
CA PRO A 26 8.60 -8.93 -28.23
C PRO A 26 7.98 -10.34 -28.26
N GLY A 27 7.83 -10.99 -27.10
CA GLY A 27 7.25 -12.33 -26.95
C GLY A 27 5.75 -12.35 -26.59
N GLY A 28 5.08 -11.20 -26.54
CA GLY A 28 3.73 -11.07 -25.97
C GLY A 28 3.77 -10.78 -24.46
N GLY A 29 2.89 -9.87 -24.01
CA GLY A 29 2.90 -9.28 -22.67
C GLY A 29 3.18 -7.78 -22.68
N TYR A 30 3.11 -7.12 -21.52
CA TYR A 30 3.33 -5.68 -21.36
C TYR A 30 4.56 -5.41 -20.51
N ARG A 31 5.39 -4.43 -20.91
CA ARG A 31 6.50 -3.88 -20.12
C ARG A 31 6.00 -3.20 -18.83
N PHE A 32 4.82 -2.61 -18.88
CA PHE A 32 4.15 -1.98 -17.74
C PHE A 32 3.22 -2.96 -17.00
N ASP A 33 3.79 -3.99 -16.35
CA ASP A 33 3.07 -4.73 -15.29
C ASP A 33 3.07 -3.95 -13.95
N VAL A 34 3.73 -2.78 -13.91
CA VAL A 34 3.73 -1.86 -12.76
C VAL A 34 2.36 -1.24 -12.52
N LEU A 35 1.54 -1.12 -13.57
CA LEU A 35 0.16 -0.65 -13.52
C LEU A 35 -0.84 -1.79 -13.73
N LYS A 36 -0.54 -3.03 -13.26
CA LYS A 36 -1.61 -3.86 -12.68
C LYS A 36 -2.16 -3.16 -11.44
N ALA A 37 -2.85 -2.06 -11.69
CA ALA A 37 -3.85 -1.42 -10.85
C ALA A 37 -5.11 -2.29 -10.73
N MET A 38 -4.98 -3.61 -10.88
CA MET A 38 -6.05 -4.59 -10.67
C MET A 38 -6.42 -4.67 -9.19
N GLN A 39 -5.47 -4.37 -8.30
CA GLN A 39 -5.73 -4.24 -6.88
C GLN A 39 -5.17 -2.90 -6.36
N PRO A 40 -6.02 -2.03 -5.79
CA PRO A 40 -5.55 -0.80 -5.17
C PRO A 40 -4.65 -1.14 -3.97
N LYS A 41 -3.36 -0.89 -4.12
CA LYS A 41 -2.37 -1.02 -3.05
C LYS A 41 -2.54 0.19 -2.14
N TRP A 42 -3.05 -0.03 -0.93
CA TRP A 42 -3.32 1.06 0.01
C TRP A 42 -2.09 1.41 0.85
N LEU A 43 -1.43 0.40 1.42
CA LEU A 43 -0.26 0.59 2.28
C LEU A 43 0.78 -0.50 1.97
N PRO A 44 2.03 -0.14 1.60
CA PRO A 44 3.11 -1.10 1.42
C PRO A 44 3.52 -1.75 2.74
N CYS A 45 3.80 -3.05 2.70
CA CYS A 45 4.09 -3.90 3.86
C CYS A 45 5.53 -4.44 3.86
N TYR A 46 6.41 -3.88 3.03
CA TYR A 46 7.87 -4.11 3.05
C TYR A 46 8.58 -2.87 3.60
N VAL A 47 9.86 -2.98 3.96
CA VAL A 47 10.69 -1.82 4.33
C VAL A 47 11.33 -1.23 3.09
N GLU A 48 12.04 -2.08 2.35
CA GLU A 48 12.67 -1.78 1.08
C GLU A 48 12.33 -2.87 0.07
N ARG A 49 12.21 -2.48 -1.19
CA ARG A 49 12.06 -3.38 -2.32
C ARG A 49 13.01 -2.97 -3.42
N ASP A 50 13.97 -3.84 -3.74
CA ASP A 50 14.81 -3.71 -4.94
C ASP A 50 14.11 -4.38 -6.13
N PHE A 51 13.96 -3.65 -7.23
CA PHE A 51 13.35 -4.17 -8.46
C PHE A 51 14.36 -4.87 -9.36
N ALA A 52 15.66 -4.79 -9.06
CA ALA A 52 16.76 -5.37 -9.83
C ALA A 52 16.73 -4.99 -11.33
N ASP A 53 16.17 -3.83 -11.65
CA ASP A 53 16.07 -3.27 -12.99
C ASP A 53 16.18 -1.74 -12.98
N GLU A 54 15.90 -1.11 -14.13
CA GLU A 54 15.99 0.34 -14.32
C GLU A 54 15.09 1.17 -13.38
N ARG A 55 14.12 0.54 -12.69
CA ARG A 55 13.26 1.19 -11.69
C ARG A 55 13.97 1.43 -10.35
N GLY A 56 15.12 0.80 -10.11
CA GLY A 56 15.92 0.95 -8.89
C GLY A 56 15.32 0.24 -7.68
N SER A 57 15.40 0.87 -6.50
CA SER A 57 14.76 0.40 -5.27
C SER A 57 13.75 1.41 -4.72
N HIS A 58 12.80 0.92 -3.93
CA HIS A 58 11.81 1.74 -3.24
C HIS A 58 11.80 1.42 -1.74
N THR A 59 11.98 2.46 -0.93
CA THR A 59 11.85 2.41 0.53
C THR A 59 10.54 3.06 0.95
N THR A 60 9.86 2.47 1.94
CA THR A 60 8.57 3.02 2.37
C THR A 60 8.71 4.27 3.22
N VAL A 61 7.81 5.23 3.01
CA VAL A 61 7.77 6.48 3.78
C VAL A 61 7.59 6.21 5.28
N TRP A 62 6.77 5.22 5.66
CA TRP A 62 6.57 4.90 7.07
C TRP A 62 7.85 4.36 7.71
N SER A 63 8.65 3.55 6.99
CA SER A 63 9.88 3.01 7.57
C SER A 63 10.93 4.11 7.79
N GLU A 64 11.03 5.06 6.85
CA GLU A 64 11.99 6.16 6.94
C GLU A 64 11.62 7.18 8.03
N LEU A 65 10.34 7.54 8.13
CA LEU A 65 9.90 8.61 9.04
C LEU A 65 9.66 8.12 10.47
N LEU A 66 9.22 6.88 10.66
CA LEU A 66 9.00 6.34 12.01
C LEU A 66 10.29 5.82 12.64
N PHE A 67 11.16 5.17 11.85
CA PHE A 67 12.30 4.43 12.37
C PHE A 67 13.62 5.02 11.87
N THR A 68 13.88 6.28 12.23
CA THR A 68 15.17 6.93 11.94
C THR A 68 16.29 6.11 12.57
N ASN A 69 17.17 5.54 11.74
CA ASN A 69 18.25 4.62 12.12
C ASN A 69 17.81 3.20 12.56
N GLY A 70 16.53 2.83 12.35
CA GLY A 70 16.04 1.48 12.63
C GLY A 70 15.73 1.18 14.10
N GLU A 71 15.87 2.16 14.99
CA GLU A 71 15.63 2.01 16.42
C GLU A 71 14.12 1.86 16.73
N PRO A 72 13.74 1.03 17.72
CA PRO A 72 12.36 0.96 18.20
C PRO A 72 11.88 2.31 18.75
N ILE A 73 10.61 2.62 18.51
CA ILE A 73 9.98 3.85 18.98
C ILE A 73 8.91 3.58 20.03
N ASP A 74 8.75 4.50 20.97
CA ASP A 74 7.63 4.51 21.89
C ASP A 74 6.38 5.16 21.27
N ARG A 75 5.29 5.16 22.04
CA ARG A 75 4.01 5.74 21.61
C ARG A 75 4.10 7.23 21.30
N SER A 76 4.82 8.00 22.11
CA SER A 76 4.93 9.45 21.95
C SER A 76 5.72 9.81 20.69
N GLN A 77 6.78 9.07 20.41
CA GLN A 77 7.59 9.18 19.20
C GLN A 77 6.78 8.79 17.96
N PHE A 78 5.98 7.71 18.05
CA PHE A 78 5.06 7.32 16.97
C PHE A 78 4.02 8.39 16.67
N GLU A 79 3.33 8.90 17.71
CA GLU A 79 2.31 9.94 17.54
C GLU A 79 2.89 11.20 16.89
N ALA A 80 4.08 11.64 17.33
CA ALA A 80 4.76 12.80 16.77
C ALA A 80 5.16 12.57 15.30
N ALA A 81 5.83 11.46 14.99
CA ALA A 81 6.33 11.16 13.66
C ALA A 81 5.20 10.87 12.67
N PHE A 82 4.18 10.12 13.07
CA PHE A 82 3.02 9.79 12.23
C PHE A 82 2.21 11.03 11.85
N CYS A 83 1.93 11.93 12.82
CA CYS A 83 1.21 13.17 12.55
C CYS A 83 2.04 14.18 11.74
N ALA A 84 3.37 14.06 11.73
CA ALA A 84 4.26 14.88 10.92
C ALA A 84 4.44 14.34 9.49
N MET A 85 3.93 13.14 9.18
CA MET A 85 4.06 12.58 7.83
C MET A 85 3.34 13.46 6.80
N PRO A 86 3.96 13.73 5.64
CA PRO A 86 3.33 14.53 4.61
C PRO A 86 2.13 13.78 4.04
N PHE A 87 0.96 14.37 4.16
CA PHE A 87 -0.23 13.86 3.48
C PHE A 87 -0.06 14.03 1.97
N GLN A 88 -0.29 12.96 1.23
CA GLN A 88 -0.30 12.96 -0.22
C GLN A 88 -1.72 12.69 -0.70
N MET A 89 -2.24 13.59 -1.55
CA MET A 89 -3.56 13.43 -2.15
C MET A 89 -3.60 12.13 -2.97
N PRO A 90 -4.52 11.20 -2.68
CA PRO A 90 -4.65 10.00 -3.49
C PRO A 90 -5.11 10.36 -4.90
N MET A 91 -4.54 9.73 -5.93
CA MET A 91 -4.98 9.89 -7.32
C MET A 91 -6.30 9.13 -7.61
N GLY A 92 -7.30 9.29 -6.74
CA GLY A 92 -8.55 8.54 -6.76
C GLY A 92 -9.76 9.33 -7.31
N PRO A 93 -10.93 8.67 -7.43
CA PRO A 93 -12.16 9.30 -7.89
C PRO A 93 -12.67 10.39 -6.93
N LYS A 94 -13.55 11.28 -7.41
CA LYS A 94 -14.17 12.34 -6.60
C LYS A 94 -14.83 11.74 -5.35
N GLY A 95 -14.48 12.25 -4.16
CA GLY A 95 -14.95 11.74 -2.86
C GLY A 95 -13.82 11.25 -1.93
N THR A 96 -12.57 11.36 -2.35
CA THR A 96 -11.40 11.06 -1.53
C THR A 96 -11.18 12.08 -0.40
N LEU A 97 -10.35 11.69 0.58
CA LEU A 97 -9.83 12.59 1.60
C LEU A 97 -9.24 13.85 0.96
N LYS A 98 -9.50 14.98 1.60
CA LYS A 98 -8.95 16.28 1.21
C LYS A 98 -7.83 16.71 2.16
N GLN A 99 -7.07 17.72 1.76
CA GLN A 99 -5.99 18.30 2.58
C GLN A 99 -6.49 18.75 3.96
N GLU A 100 -7.73 19.22 4.08
CA GLU A 100 -8.31 19.65 5.36
C GLU A 100 -8.53 18.48 6.33
N GLN A 101 -8.51 17.24 5.82
CA GLN A 101 -8.65 15.99 6.56
C GLN A 101 -7.30 15.26 6.69
N ALA A 102 -6.19 15.92 6.34
CA ALA A 102 -4.85 15.34 6.39
C ALA A 102 -4.42 14.96 7.82
N MET A 103 -4.89 15.70 8.83
CA MET A 103 -4.52 15.45 10.22
C MET A 103 -5.44 14.39 10.84
N PRO A 104 -4.91 13.22 11.26
CA PRO A 104 -5.71 12.21 11.93
C PRO A 104 -6.14 12.67 13.33
N SER A 105 -7.28 12.18 13.82
CA SER A 105 -7.70 12.41 15.20
C SER A 105 -6.84 11.62 16.19
N ALA A 106 -6.72 12.10 17.43
CA ALA A 106 -5.99 11.40 18.49
C ALA A 106 -6.54 9.98 18.73
N GLU A 107 -7.85 9.79 18.60
CA GLU A 107 -8.51 8.48 18.70
C GLU A 107 -8.06 7.53 17.60
N ALA A 108 -7.97 8.00 16.35
CA ALA A 108 -7.52 7.21 15.22
C ALA A 108 -6.05 6.81 15.35
N VAL A 109 -5.18 7.75 15.76
CA VAL A 109 -3.76 7.45 16.01
C VAL A 109 -3.61 6.44 17.15
N GLY A 110 -4.38 6.61 18.24
CA GLY A 110 -4.39 5.67 19.36
C GLY A 110 -4.94 4.29 19.00
N ALA A 111 -5.88 4.18 18.07
CA ALA A 111 -6.36 2.90 17.55
C ALA A 111 -5.29 2.20 16.71
N LEU A 112 -4.62 2.94 15.82
CA LEU A 112 -3.54 2.42 14.99
C LEU A 112 -2.35 1.95 15.84
N TRP A 113 -1.94 2.74 16.84
CA TRP A 113 -0.87 2.34 17.78
C TRP A 113 -1.22 1.04 18.50
N ARG A 114 -2.43 0.94 19.07
CA ARG A 114 -2.88 -0.29 19.77
C ARG A 114 -2.85 -1.51 18.86
N PHE A 115 -3.20 -1.35 17.59
CA PHE A 115 -3.10 -2.45 16.63
C PHE A 115 -1.64 -2.87 16.38
N LEU A 116 -0.77 -1.89 16.10
CA LEU A 116 0.62 -2.14 15.71
C LEU A 116 1.48 -2.63 16.89
N ALA A 117 1.39 -1.98 18.04
CA ALA A 117 2.19 -2.28 19.22
C ALA A 117 1.56 -3.38 20.10
N GLN A 118 0.24 -3.59 20.01
CA GLN A 118 -0.51 -4.48 20.91
C GLN A 118 -0.21 -4.13 22.38
N ASP A 119 0.28 -5.11 23.15
CA ASP A 119 0.65 -4.95 24.56
C ASP A 119 2.09 -4.43 24.76
N SER A 120 2.83 -4.20 23.67
CA SER A 120 4.20 -3.68 23.72
C SER A 120 4.23 -2.19 24.02
N THR A 121 5.22 -1.77 24.79
CA THR A 121 5.50 -0.34 25.05
C THR A 121 6.29 0.33 23.93
N SER A 122 6.90 -0.46 23.06
CA SER A 122 7.64 0.00 21.89
C SER A 122 7.24 -0.75 20.62
N LEU A 123 7.43 -0.10 19.49
CA LEU A 123 7.23 -0.64 18.16
C LEU A 123 8.58 -0.67 17.45
N SER A 124 8.97 -1.82 16.91
CA SER A 124 10.14 -1.93 16.02
C SER A 124 9.72 -2.01 14.56
N VAL A 125 10.64 -1.71 13.64
CA VAL A 125 10.37 -1.81 12.19
C VAL A 125 9.87 -3.21 11.79
N LYS A 126 10.44 -4.26 12.40
CA LYS A 126 10.06 -5.66 12.16
C LYS A 126 8.64 -5.96 12.67
N MET A 127 8.28 -5.42 13.84
CA MET A 127 6.92 -5.56 14.38
C MET A 127 5.90 -4.85 13.50
N MET A 128 6.19 -3.61 13.10
CA MET A 128 5.31 -2.86 12.20
C MET A 128 5.10 -3.62 10.88
N ARG A 129 6.19 -4.05 10.24
CA ARG A 129 6.13 -4.86 9.02
C ARG A 129 5.23 -6.09 9.17
N ALA A 130 5.51 -6.92 10.17
CA ALA A 130 4.75 -8.14 10.42
C ALA A 130 3.25 -7.85 10.65
N ARG A 131 2.92 -6.80 11.42
CA ARG A 131 1.53 -6.43 11.72
C ARG A 131 0.79 -5.91 10.50
N LEU A 132 1.46 -5.15 9.63
CA LEU A 132 0.87 -4.73 8.36
C LEU A 132 0.63 -5.92 7.42
N GLN A 133 1.56 -6.89 7.38
CA GLN A 133 1.40 -8.12 6.61
C GLN A 133 0.28 -9.02 7.14
N ASP A 134 0.05 -9.03 8.45
CA ASP A 134 -1.07 -9.75 9.09
C ASP A 134 -2.44 -9.15 8.74
N MET A 135 -2.51 -7.91 8.26
CA MET A 135 -3.76 -7.33 7.78
C MET A 135 -4.19 -7.91 6.44
N ASN A 136 -3.25 -8.40 5.63
CA ASN A 136 -3.56 -8.94 4.32
C ASN A 136 -4.32 -10.28 4.46
N SER A 137 -5.49 -10.36 3.83
CA SER A 137 -6.38 -11.53 3.90
C SER A 137 -6.19 -12.53 2.76
N ASP A 138 -5.27 -12.27 1.83
CA ASP A 138 -4.92 -13.19 0.75
C ASP A 138 -4.19 -14.42 1.30
N GLU A 139 -4.63 -15.60 0.86
CA GLU A 139 -4.03 -16.88 1.23
C GLU A 139 -2.69 -17.09 0.53
N ASP A 140 -2.52 -16.49 -0.66
CA ASP A 140 -1.26 -16.46 -1.40
C ASP A 140 -0.41 -15.28 -0.90
N ARG A 141 0.25 -15.49 0.24
CA ARG A 141 1.02 -14.46 0.98
C ARG A 141 2.35 -14.06 0.33
N ASP A 142 2.67 -14.57 -0.85
CA ASP A 142 3.98 -14.35 -1.48
C ASP A 142 4.05 -12.96 -2.13
N GLY A 143 4.65 -12.01 -1.42
CA GLY A 143 5.10 -10.74 -1.98
C GLY A 143 6.40 -10.91 -2.78
N ALA A 144 6.70 -9.95 -3.64
CA ALA A 144 7.88 -10.00 -4.49
C ALA A 144 9.21 -9.93 -3.71
N VAL A 145 9.17 -9.47 -2.46
CA VAL A 145 10.35 -9.40 -1.57
C VAL A 145 10.57 -10.72 -0.80
N GLY A 146 9.65 -11.68 -0.88
CA GLY A 146 9.77 -12.98 -0.21
C GLY A 146 9.66 -12.92 1.32
N GLU A 147 9.19 -11.80 1.88
CA GLU A 147 9.05 -11.60 3.33
C GLU A 147 7.58 -11.62 3.80
N GLY A 148 6.66 -12.07 2.94
CA GLY A 148 5.22 -11.91 3.09
C GLY A 148 4.64 -10.95 2.04
N PRO A 149 3.37 -10.53 2.18
CA PRO A 149 2.71 -9.71 1.18
C PRO A 149 3.36 -8.33 1.05
N ASP A 150 3.42 -7.80 -0.17
CA ASP A 150 4.03 -6.49 -0.42
C ASP A 150 3.14 -5.30 -0.03
N PHE A 151 1.83 -5.53 0.13
CA PHE A 151 0.86 -4.47 0.39
C PHE A 151 -0.39 -5.01 1.08
N VAL A 152 -1.18 -4.09 1.62
CA VAL A 152 -2.56 -4.33 2.07
C VAL A 152 -3.52 -3.43 1.28
N ALA A 153 -4.72 -3.93 0.95
CA ALA A 153 -5.78 -3.15 0.33
C ALA A 153 -6.63 -2.41 1.39
N TRP A 154 -7.31 -1.33 1.01
CA TRP A 154 -8.12 -0.53 1.97
C TRP A 154 -9.15 -1.37 2.74
N LYS A 155 -9.84 -2.29 2.06
CA LYS A 155 -10.84 -3.17 2.68
C LYS A 155 -10.27 -3.96 3.86
N ASP A 156 -9.03 -4.44 3.71
CA ASP A 156 -8.37 -5.33 4.65
C ASP A 156 -7.79 -4.52 5.81
N PHE A 157 -7.18 -3.37 5.50
CA PHE A 157 -6.77 -2.39 6.50
C PHE A 157 -7.94 -1.93 7.37
N ALA A 158 -9.05 -1.52 6.76
CA ALA A 158 -10.24 -1.07 7.47
C ALA A 158 -10.83 -2.19 8.34
N LYS A 159 -10.94 -3.41 7.81
CA LYS A 159 -11.41 -4.59 8.54
C LYS A 159 -10.50 -4.91 9.74
N ALA A 160 -9.17 -4.85 9.56
CA ALA A 160 -8.21 -5.11 10.63
C ALA A 160 -8.32 -4.09 11.78
N LEU A 161 -8.69 -2.84 11.46
CA LEU A 161 -8.97 -1.80 12.45
C LEU A 161 -10.41 -1.83 13.00
N GLY A 162 -11.19 -2.85 12.67
CA GLY A 162 -12.53 -3.07 13.22
C GLY A 162 -13.66 -2.34 12.50
N ALA A 163 -13.44 -1.84 11.28
CA ALA A 163 -14.53 -1.33 10.45
C ALA A 163 -15.53 -2.45 10.16
N ALA A 164 -16.82 -2.14 10.26
CA ALA A 164 -17.87 -3.05 9.82
C ALA A 164 -17.66 -3.41 8.33
N PRO A 165 -17.96 -4.66 7.92
CA PRO A 165 -17.96 -5.00 6.50
C PRO A 165 -18.84 -3.99 5.77
N PHE A 166 -18.38 -3.44 4.65
CA PHE A 166 -19.23 -2.58 3.81
C PHE A 166 -20.50 -3.37 3.45
N GLU A 167 -21.65 -2.96 4.00
CA GLU A 167 -22.95 -3.36 3.45
C GLU A 167 -22.97 -2.83 2.02
N ARG A 168 -22.98 -3.74 1.04
CA ARG A 168 -23.13 -3.39 -0.36
C ARG A 168 -24.50 -2.69 -0.50
N TRP A 169 -24.47 -1.43 -0.91
CA TRP A 169 -25.65 -0.75 -1.44
C TRP A 169 -25.90 -1.23 -2.87
#